data_AF-A0A243CS28-F1
#
_entry.id   AF-A0A243CS28-F1
#
_cell.length_a   1.000
_cell.length_b   1.000
_cell.length_c   1.000
_cell.angle_alpha   90.00
_cell.angle_beta   90.00
_cell.angle_gamma   90.00
#
_symmetry.space_group_name_H-M   'P 1'
#
loop_
_entity.id
_entity.type
_entity.pdbx_description
1 polymer ?
#
loop_
_entity_poly.entity_id
_entity_poly.type
_entity_poly.pdbx_seq_one_letter_code
_entity_poly.pdbx_strand_id
1 'polypeptide(L)'
;MYNFKQDTKELLQQIVRRKAPELLWIVDCKDFRMLEIEIIHELRDILADELIEKGFDEQDNINDFGRVLEEWIDIFGDSLE
;
A
#
# COMPACT_ATOMS: atom_id res chain seq x y z
N MET A 1 8.32 -11.68 -9.39
CA MET A 1 7.92 -12.27 -8.10
C MET A 1 8.39 -11.29 -7.03
N TYR A 2 7.50 -10.42 -6.56
CA TYR A 2 7.84 -9.38 -5.59
C TYR A 2 8.23 -10.05 -4.28
N ASN A 3 9.50 -9.92 -3.89
CA ASN A 3 10.01 -10.51 -2.65
C ASN A 3 9.88 -9.43 -1.56
N PHE A 4 8.67 -9.32 -1.00
CA PHE A 4 8.40 -8.35 0.05
C PHE A 4 9.27 -8.64 1.27
N LYS A 5 9.99 -7.61 1.74
CA LYS A 5 10.58 -7.67 3.07
C LYS A 5 9.44 -7.69 4.09
N GLN A 6 9.61 -8.46 5.16
CA GLN A 6 8.60 -8.58 6.22
C GLN A 6 8.15 -7.20 6.75
N ASP A 7 9.10 -6.26 6.84
CA ASP A 7 8.89 -4.85 7.18
C ASP A 7 7.84 -4.12 6.31
N THR A 8 7.84 -4.33 4.99
CA THR A 8 6.92 -3.59 4.11
C THR A 8 5.48 -4.09 4.24
N LYS A 9 5.30 -5.37 4.60
CA LYS A 9 4.00 -5.96 4.89
C LYS A 9 3.44 -5.48 6.23
N GLU A 10 4.30 -5.32 7.24
CA GLU A 10 3.89 -4.74 8.53
C GLU A 10 3.42 -3.29 8.36
N LEU A 11 4.08 -2.51 7.50
CA LEU A 11 3.64 -1.14 7.18
C LEU A 11 2.25 -1.10 6.53
N LEU A 12 2.02 -1.94 5.50
CA LEU A 12 0.70 -2.06 4.88
C LEU A 12 -0.38 -2.41 5.92
N GLN A 13 -0.08 -3.37 6.81
CA GLN A 13 -1.00 -3.77 7.87
C GLN A 13 -1.31 -2.62 8.84
N GLN A 14 -0.31 -1.84 9.24
CA GLN A 14 -0.53 -0.69 10.13
C GLN A 14 -1.41 0.39 9.48
N ILE A 15 -1.17 0.68 8.20
CA ILE A 15 -1.94 1.68 7.45
C ILE A 15 -3.38 1.24 7.28
N VAL A 16 -3.59 0.02 6.78
CA VAL A 16 -4.93 -0.54 6.56
C VAL A 16 -5.68 -0.60 7.89
N ARG A 17 -5.06 -1.05 8.98
CA ARG A 17 -5.69 -1.08 10.30
C ARG A 17 -6.15 0.31 10.79
N ARG A 18 -5.45 1.37 10.39
CA ARG A 18 -5.76 2.75 10.81
C ARG A 18 -6.82 3.40 9.92
N LYS A 19 -6.74 3.23 8.60
CA LYS A 19 -7.56 3.96 7.62
C LYS A 19 -8.76 3.14 7.13
N ALA A 20 -8.63 1.81 7.00
CA ALA A 20 -9.67 0.91 6.52
C ALA A 20 -9.61 -0.45 7.25
N PRO A 21 -9.99 -0.51 8.53
CA PRO A 21 -9.88 -1.73 9.32
C PRO A 21 -10.73 -2.89 8.76
N GLU A 22 -11.79 -2.60 7.99
CA GLU A 22 -12.57 -3.65 7.30
C GLU A 22 -11.76 -4.40 6.23
N LEU A 23 -10.69 -3.79 5.72
CA LEU A 23 -9.80 -4.32 4.70
C LEU A 23 -8.59 -5.04 5.28
N LEU A 24 -8.52 -5.22 6.60
CA LEU A 24 -7.34 -5.82 7.24
C LEU A 24 -7.08 -7.26 6.79
N TRP A 25 -8.10 -7.99 6.35
CA TRP A 25 -7.97 -9.36 5.84
C TRP A 25 -7.09 -9.46 4.59
N ILE A 26 -6.90 -8.36 3.86
CA ILE A 26 -6.15 -8.34 2.61
C ILE A 26 -4.65 -8.53 2.86
N VAL A 27 -4.16 -8.20 4.05
CA VAL A 27 -2.76 -8.46 4.41
C VAL A 27 -2.44 -9.95 4.49
N ASP A 28 -3.45 -10.81 4.72
CA ASP A 28 -3.27 -12.26 4.68
C ASP A 28 -3.45 -12.83 3.26
N CYS A 29 -3.86 -12.00 2.31
CA CYS A 29 -4.05 -12.41 0.93
C CYS A 29 -2.71 -12.80 0.30
N LYS A 30 -2.66 -14.01 -0.28
CA LYS A 30 -1.44 -14.53 -0.93
C LYS A 30 -1.22 -13.98 -2.33
N ASP A 31 -2.28 -13.50 -2.97
CA ASP A 31 -2.26 -13.01 -4.33
C ASP A 31 -3.27 -11.88 -4.50
N PHE A 32 -2.79 -10.66 -4.68
CA PHE A 32 -3.65 -9.46 -4.77
C PHE A 32 -4.44 -9.39 -6.08
N ARG A 33 -4.08 -10.16 -7.11
CA ARG A 33 -4.83 -10.23 -8.38
C ARG A 33 -6.17 -10.95 -8.24
N MET A 34 -6.40 -11.64 -7.12
CA MET A 34 -7.69 -12.26 -6.80
C MET A 34 -8.67 -11.29 -6.15
N LEU A 35 -8.22 -10.07 -5.81
CA LEU A 35 -9.08 -9.06 -5.22
C LEU A 35 -9.97 -8.41 -6.28
N GLU A 36 -11.13 -7.96 -5.86
CA GLU A 36 -11.99 -7.15 -6.70
C GLU A 36 -11.29 -5.82 -7.03
N ILE A 37 -11.46 -5.36 -8.27
CA ILE A 37 -10.85 -4.12 -8.78
C ILE A 37 -11.16 -2.93 -7.87
N GLU A 38 -12.38 -2.86 -7.33
CA GLU A 38 -12.81 -1.81 -6.39
C GLU A 38 -11.96 -1.81 -5.11
N ILE A 39 -11.65 -2.99 -4.56
CA ILE A 39 -10.78 -3.15 -3.38
C ILE A 39 -9.34 -2.72 -3.70
N ILE A 40 -8.85 -3.06 -4.89
CA ILE A 40 -7.51 -2.65 -5.33
C ILE A 40 -7.43 -1.12 -5.47
N HIS A 41 -8.45 -0.49 -6.06
CA HIS A 41 -8.52 0.97 -6.15
C HIS A 41 -8.59 1.63 -4.76
N GLU A 42 -9.40 1.10 -3.86
CA GLU A 42 -9.53 1.60 -2.49
C GLU A 42 -8.20 1.52 -1.73
N LEU A 43 -7.46 0.41 -1.85
CA LEU A 43 -6.12 0.29 -1.27
C LEU A 43 -5.14 1.31 -1.84
N ARG A 44 -5.15 1.52 -3.16
CA ARG A 44 -4.27 2.51 -3.80
C ARG A 44 -4.59 3.91 -3.31
N ASP A 45 -5.86 4.25 -3.15
CA ASP A 45 -6.29 5.57 -2.66
C ASP A 45 -5.80 5.80 -1.22
N ILE A 46 -5.99 4.82 -0.33
CA ILE A 46 -5.52 4.89 1.06
C ILE A 46 -4.00 5.07 1.14
N LEU A 47 -3.24 4.32 0.32
CA LEU A 47 -1.79 4.42 0.31
C LEU A 47 -1.30 5.73 -0.32
N ALA A 48 -1.99 6.23 -1.34
CA ALA A 48 -1.68 7.51 -1.96
C ALA A 48 -1.93 8.68 -0.99
N ASP A 49 -3.01 8.63 -0.21
CA ASP A 49 -3.30 9.61 0.85
C ASP A 49 -2.18 9.61 1.91
N GLU A 50 -1.76 8.44 2.40
CA GLU A 50 -0.63 8.33 3.34
C GLU A 50 0.70 8.78 2.73
N LEU A 51 0.92 8.54 1.44
CA LEU A 51 2.11 9.00 0.71
C LEU A 51 2.14 10.53 0.65
N ILE A 52 1.02 11.19 0.35
CA ILE A 52 0.93 12.64 0.33
C ILE A 52 1.10 13.22 1.75
N GLU A 53 0.49 12.60 2.76
CA GLU A 53 0.55 13.11 4.13
C GLU A 53 1.92 12.93 4.80
N LYS A 54 2.63 11.83 4.52
CA LYS A 54 3.82 11.42 5.31
C LYS A 54 4.98 10.89 4.49
N GLY A 55 4.82 10.68 3.19
CA GLY A 55 5.84 10.12 2.32
C GLY A 55 6.87 11.12 1.83
N PHE A 56 6.70 12.41 2.12
CA PHE A 56 7.63 13.48 1.75
C PHE A 56 8.26 14.10 3.00
N ASP A 57 9.53 14.50 2.89
CA ASP A 57 10.22 15.30 3.92
C ASP A 57 9.93 16.80 3.76
N GLU A 58 10.44 17.64 4.66
CA GLU A 58 10.22 19.10 4.64
C GLU A 58 10.72 19.78 3.36
N GLN A 59 11.63 19.14 2.61
CA GLN A 59 12.14 19.61 1.32
C GLN A 59 11.41 18.99 0.12
N ASP A 60 10.25 18.36 0.34
CA ASP A 60 9.42 17.73 -0.69
C ASP A 60 10.10 16.55 -1.42
N ASN A 61 11.17 15.97 -0.84
CA ASN A 61 11.73 14.73 -1.39
C ASN A 61 10.99 13.54 -0.80
N ILE A 62 10.84 12.50 -1.61
CA ILE A 62 10.30 11.24 -1.14
C ILE A 62 11.25 10.60 -0.11
N ASN A 63 10.72 10.30 1.06
CA ASN A 63 11.45 9.65 2.14
C ASN A 63 11.37 8.11 2.01
N ASP A 64 12.08 7.39 2.87
CA ASP A 64 12.09 5.92 2.82
C ASP A 64 10.68 5.31 3.02
N PHE A 65 9.82 5.94 3.82
CA PHE A 65 8.44 5.50 4.00
C PHE A 65 7.63 5.71 2.72
N GLY A 66 7.73 6.89 2.10
CA GLY A 66 7.07 7.20 0.83
C GLY A 66 7.48 6.24 -0.29
N ARG A 67 8.76 5.89 -0.39
CA ARG A 67 9.23 4.90 -1.39
C ARG A 67 8.56 3.54 -1.23
N VAL A 68 8.39 3.08 0.01
CA VAL A 68 7.69 1.81 0.28
C VAL A 68 6.22 1.91 -0.11
N LEU A 69 5.57 3.05 0.11
CA LEU A 69 4.18 3.26 -0.32
C LEU A 69 4.05 3.28 -1.84
N GLU A 70 4.95 3.96 -2.56
CA GLU A 70 4.98 3.94 -4.02
C GLU A 70 5.12 2.50 -4.56
N GLU A 71 6.03 1.69 -4.00
CA GLU A 71 6.17 0.29 -4.40
C GLU A 71 4.85 -0.50 -4.22
N TRP A 72 4.13 -0.29 -3.12
CA TRP A 72 2.83 -0.94 -2.92
C TRP A 72 1.78 -0.44 -3.91
N ILE A 73 1.70 0.87 -4.16
CA ILE A 73 0.75 1.46 -5.11
C ILE A 73 1.00 0.94 -6.52
N ASP A 74 2.27 0.78 -6.91
CA ASP A 74 2.69 0.21 -8.19
C ASP A 74 2.24 -1.26 -8.31
N ILE A 75 2.48 -2.08 -7.28
CA ILE A 75 2.08 -3.50 -7.26
C ILE A 75 0.56 -3.69 -7.35
N PHE A 76 -0.19 -2.85 -6.64
CA PHE A 76 -1.64 -2.84 -6.77
C PHE A 76 -2.08 -2.34 -8.16
N GLY A 77 -1.33 -1.41 -8.76
CA GLY A 77 -1.53 -0.96 -10.14
C GLY A 77 -1.32 -2.08 -11.16
N ASP A 78 -0.21 -2.82 -11.06
CA ASP A 78 0.12 -3.99 -11.88
C ASP A 78 -0.94 -5.10 -11.77
N SER A 79 -1.65 -5.17 -10.64
CA SER A 79 -2.72 -6.14 -10.44
C SER A 79 -4.02 -5.82 -11.20
N LEU A 80 -4.09 -4.65 -11.85
CA LEU A 80 -5.23 -4.20 -12.66
C LEU A 80 -5.04 -4.43 -14.17
N GLU A 81 -3.83 -4.79 -14.62
CA GLU A 81 -3.50 -5.11 -16.02
C GLU A 81 -3.71 -6.59 -16.36
#